data_AF-X6MP80-F1
#
_entry.id   AF-X6MP80-F1
#
_cell.length_a   1.000
_cell.length_b   1.000
_cell.length_c   1.000
_cell.angle_alpha   90.00
_cell.angle_beta   90.00
_cell.angle_gamma   90.00
#
_symmetry.space_group_name_H-M   'P 1'
#
loop_
_entity.id
_entity.type
_entity.pdbx_description
1 polymer ?
#
loop_
_entity_poly.entity_id
_entity_poly.type
_entity_poly.pdbx_seq_one_letter_code
_entity_poly.pdbx_strand_id
1 'polypeptide(L)'
;MNIVEDEKAPKETITSVSVEPFCFDKNWILQLNQPEQFENFICLICKQVANYPIEICCPQHKDIDESPVVGENCLKEFLKTNKNSCPVEPHENCIYSRSGVIQRHIGALKVICPLQFQQDSQTPSQEKQQEGEENEKIICHFKGKIKDLNDHLNSTCPLKMLDCWYKPFGCEYSCQKYKLNDHLCSEVKVHFELVQKFIQTLQ
;
A
#
# COMPACT_ATOMS: atom_id res chain seq x y z
N MET A 1 12.71 48.63 -2.88
CA MET A 1 13.46 47.41 -3.27
C MET A 1 12.79 46.28 -2.54
N ASN A 2 12.01 45.50 -3.29
CA ASN A 2 11.12 44.46 -2.77
C ASN A 2 11.93 43.18 -2.54
N ILE A 3 11.74 42.59 -1.36
CA ILE A 3 12.16 41.25 -1.02
C ILE A 3 11.06 40.34 -1.59
N VAL A 4 11.41 39.50 -2.56
CA VAL A 4 10.50 38.49 -3.11
C VAL A 4 10.78 37.19 -2.34
N GLU A 5 9.74 36.71 -1.67
CA GLU A 5 9.66 35.44 -0.98
C GLU A 5 9.75 34.29 -1.99
N ASP A 6 10.61 33.31 -1.70
CA ASP A 6 10.69 32.07 -2.48
C ASP A 6 9.80 31.01 -1.78
N GLU A 7 8.60 30.81 -2.33
CA GLU A 7 7.66 29.77 -1.90
C GLU A 7 8.23 28.39 -2.24
N LYS A 8 8.76 27.72 -1.21
CA LYS A 8 9.19 26.33 -1.29
C LYS A 8 7.96 25.42 -1.38
N ALA A 9 7.68 24.91 -2.58
CA ALA A 9 6.64 23.91 -2.82
C ALA A 9 6.84 22.65 -1.95
N PRO A 10 5.76 21.97 -1.51
CA PRO A 10 5.87 20.78 -0.66
C PRO A 10 6.44 19.60 -1.45
N LYS A 11 7.54 19.01 -0.96
CA LYS A 11 8.06 17.73 -1.47
C LYS A 11 7.14 16.59 -1.03
N GLU A 12 6.24 16.18 -1.92
CA GLU A 12 5.50 14.93 -1.75
C GLU A 12 6.47 13.75 -1.81
N THR A 13 6.71 13.14 -0.65
CA THR A 13 7.56 11.95 -0.53
C THR A 13 6.69 10.74 -0.85
N ILE A 14 6.66 10.32 -2.11
CA ILE A 14 5.88 9.17 -2.55
C ILE A 14 6.65 7.90 -2.24
N THR A 15 6.25 7.24 -1.15
CA THR A 15 6.82 5.99 -0.67
C THR A 15 6.60 4.86 -1.70
N SER A 16 7.64 4.07 -1.98
CA SER A 16 7.58 2.87 -2.80
C SER A 16 6.48 1.91 -2.29
N VAL A 17 5.42 1.73 -3.09
CA VAL A 17 4.26 0.90 -2.71
C VAL A 17 4.64 -0.58 -2.73
N SER A 18 5.03 -1.09 -1.57
CA SER A 18 4.80 -2.50 -1.24
C SER A 18 3.31 -2.68 -0.93
N VAL A 19 2.76 -3.90 -1.04
CA VAL A 19 1.45 -4.17 -0.44
C VAL A 19 1.56 -3.78 1.03
N GLU A 20 0.92 -2.67 1.39
CA GLU A 20 1.06 -2.14 2.73
C GLU A 20 0.64 -3.23 3.71
N PRO A 21 1.34 -3.35 4.85
CA PRO A 21 1.09 -4.47 5.75
C PRO A 21 -0.20 -4.24 6.58
N PHE A 22 -1.03 -3.28 6.17
CA PHE A 22 -2.35 -2.97 6.71
C PHE A 22 -3.44 -3.81 6.04
N CYS A 23 -4.64 -3.78 6.63
CA CYS A 23 -5.82 -4.43 6.07
C CYS A 23 -6.25 -3.77 4.75
N PHE A 24 -6.89 -4.53 3.87
CA PHE A 24 -7.28 -4.09 2.53
C PHE A 24 -8.54 -3.21 2.57
N ASP A 25 -8.55 -2.13 1.77
CA ASP A 25 -9.74 -1.31 1.62
C ASP A 25 -10.91 -2.14 1.08
N LYS A 26 -12.01 -2.27 1.86
CA LYS A 26 -13.21 -2.98 1.44
C LYS A 26 -13.83 -2.38 0.19
N ASN A 27 -13.72 -1.06 -0.03
CA ASN A 27 -14.25 -0.40 -1.23
C ASN A 27 -13.47 -0.81 -2.49
N TRP A 28 -12.17 -1.07 -2.32
CA TRP A 28 -11.32 -1.63 -3.37
C TRP A 28 -11.67 -3.09 -3.65
N ILE A 29 -11.91 -3.90 -2.61
CA ILE A 29 -12.37 -5.29 -2.78
C ILE A 29 -13.75 -5.36 -3.46
N LEU A 30 -14.67 -4.45 -3.09
CA LEU A 30 -16.02 -4.36 -3.64
C LEU A 30 -16.06 -4.06 -5.15
N GLN A 31 -14.96 -3.61 -5.75
CA GLN A 31 -14.92 -3.35 -7.19
C GLN A 31 -15.21 -4.60 -8.03
N LEU A 32 -14.83 -5.79 -7.53
CA LEU A 32 -14.95 -7.06 -8.26
C LEU A 32 -15.52 -8.22 -7.43
N ASN A 33 -15.99 -7.99 -6.21
CA ASN A 33 -16.57 -9.02 -5.34
C ASN A 33 -17.83 -8.50 -4.64
N GLN A 34 -18.70 -9.43 -4.26
CA GLN A 34 -19.88 -9.16 -3.43
C GLN A 34 -19.53 -9.19 -1.93
N PRO A 35 -20.25 -8.45 -1.07
CA PRO A 35 -20.01 -8.41 0.38
C PRO A 35 -19.95 -9.79 1.04
N GLU A 36 -20.85 -10.70 0.67
CA GLU A 36 -20.99 -12.04 1.25
C GLU A 36 -19.73 -12.90 1.05
N GLN A 37 -18.86 -12.53 0.11
CA GLN A 37 -17.61 -13.23 -0.14
C GLN A 37 -16.51 -12.91 0.88
N PHE A 38 -16.64 -11.82 1.64
CA PHE A 38 -15.57 -11.36 2.54
C PHE A 38 -16.03 -10.72 3.85
N GLU A 39 -17.33 -10.60 4.12
CA GLU A 39 -17.86 -9.97 5.33
C GLU A 39 -17.38 -10.65 6.63
N ASN A 40 -17.24 -11.98 6.63
CA ASN A 40 -16.71 -12.74 7.77
C ASN A 40 -15.19 -12.55 7.96
N PHE A 41 -14.53 -11.84 7.06
CA PHE A 41 -13.10 -11.57 7.10
C PHE A 41 -12.77 -10.10 7.39
N ILE A 42 -13.76 -9.34 7.86
CA ILE A 42 -13.57 -7.95 8.26
C ILE A 42 -12.81 -7.90 9.60
N CYS A 43 -11.72 -7.14 9.60
CA CYS A 43 -10.92 -6.88 10.79
C CYS A 43 -11.76 -6.14 11.84
N LEU A 44 -11.87 -6.72 13.03
CA LEU A 44 -12.61 -6.14 14.16
C LEU A 44 -12.13 -4.73 14.54
N ILE A 45 -10.83 -4.45 14.35
CA ILE A 45 -10.18 -3.20 14.80
C ILE A 45 -10.40 -2.07 13.79
N CYS A 46 -9.97 -2.26 12.53
CA CYS A 46 -10.00 -1.18 11.53
C CYS A 46 -11.21 -1.22 10.60
N LYS A 47 -12.07 -2.26 10.70
CA LYS A 47 -13.29 -2.43 9.88
C LYS A 47 -13.06 -2.57 8.37
N GLN A 48 -11.83 -2.93 8.00
CA GLN A 48 -11.39 -3.24 6.63
C GLN A 48 -11.19 -4.76 6.45
N VAL A 49 -10.99 -5.25 5.23
CA VAL A 49 -10.77 -6.70 5.00
C VAL A 49 -9.41 -7.11 5.55
N ALA A 50 -9.35 -8.10 6.43
CA ALA A 50 -8.14 -8.47 7.14
C ALA A 50 -6.98 -8.86 6.18
N ASN A 51 -5.80 -8.28 6.41
CA ASN A 51 -4.56 -8.73 5.79
C ASN A 51 -3.76 -9.50 6.83
N TYR A 52 -3.22 -10.67 6.47
CA TYR A 52 -2.67 -11.65 7.41
C TYR A 52 -3.64 -11.92 8.57
N PRO A 53 -4.79 -12.57 8.29
CA PRO A 53 -5.89 -12.70 9.22
C PRO A 53 -5.50 -13.59 10.40
N ILE A 54 -5.85 -13.10 11.59
CA ILE A 54 -5.70 -13.74 12.89
C ILE A 54 -7.08 -13.96 13.47
N GLU A 55 -7.34 -15.18 13.92
CA GLU A 55 -8.54 -15.52 14.68
C GLU A 55 -8.27 -15.32 16.17
N ILE A 56 -9.21 -14.67 16.87
CA ILE A 56 -9.20 -14.57 18.33
C ILE A 56 -9.85 -15.84 18.91
N CYS A 57 -9.08 -16.61 19.68
CA CYS A 57 -9.46 -17.93 20.19
C CYS A 57 -9.55 -17.96 21.73
N CYS A 58 -9.83 -16.82 22.35
CA CYS A 58 -9.94 -16.71 23.80
C CYS A 58 -11.08 -17.59 24.33
N PRO A 59 -10.87 -18.36 25.42
CA PRO A 59 -11.93 -19.17 26.05
C PRO A 59 -13.18 -18.37 26.43
N GLN A 60 -13.02 -17.08 26.73
CA GLN A 60 -14.06 -16.11 27.04
C GLN A 60 -15.03 -15.87 25.88
N HIS A 61 -14.66 -16.26 24.66
CA HIS A 61 -15.41 -15.99 23.43
C HIS A 61 -15.82 -17.28 22.70
N LYS A 62 -15.82 -18.42 23.40
CA LYS A 62 -16.18 -19.73 22.83
C LYS A 62 -17.62 -19.84 22.34
N ASP A 63 -18.52 -19.03 22.91
CA ASP A 63 -19.95 -19.04 22.57
C ASP A 63 -20.29 -18.11 21.40
N ILE A 64 -19.29 -17.42 20.82
CA ILE A 64 -19.49 -16.62 19.60
C ILE A 64 -19.45 -17.59 18.41
N ASP A 65 -20.53 -17.58 17.60
CA ASP A 65 -20.74 -18.49 16.46
C ASP A 65 -19.58 -18.45 15.45
N GLU A 66 -18.98 -17.27 15.27
CA GLU A 66 -17.79 -17.07 14.44
C GLU A 66 -16.65 -16.43 15.23
N SER A 67 -15.45 -17.02 15.16
CA SER A 67 -14.26 -16.47 15.82
C SER A 67 -13.91 -15.09 15.23
N PRO A 68 -13.79 -14.03 16.05
CA PRO A 68 -13.50 -12.70 15.54
C PRO A 68 -12.17 -12.66 14.79
N VAL A 69 -12.18 -12.02 13.61
CA VAL A 69 -11.00 -11.88 12.74
C VAL A 69 -10.37 -10.50 12.93
N VAL A 70 -9.05 -10.46 13.04
CA VAL A 70 -8.25 -9.22 13.04
C VAL A 70 -7.08 -9.33 12.08
N GLY A 71 -6.67 -8.22 11.48
CA GLY A 71 -5.41 -8.17 10.75
C GLY A 71 -4.21 -8.22 11.71
N GLU A 72 -3.17 -8.94 11.36
CA GLU A 72 -2.01 -9.16 12.24
C GLU A 72 -1.38 -7.85 12.74
N ASN A 73 -1.18 -6.88 11.85
CA ASN A 73 -0.61 -5.59 12.24
C ASN A 73 -1.56 -4.75 13.09
N CYS A 74 -2.87 -4.80 12.80
CA CYS A 74 -3.86 -4.14 13.63
C CYS A 74 -3.82 -4.70 15.06
N LEU A 75 -3.73 -6.03 15.20
CA LEU A 75 -3.61 -6.67 16.51
C LEU A 75 -2.33 -6.28 17.23
N LYS A 76 -1.18 -6.31 16.54
CA LYS A 76 0.12 -5.91 17.13
C LYS A 76 0.09 -4.49 17.68
N GLU A 77 -0.42 -3.53 16.92
CA GLU A 77 -0.53 -2.15 17.38
C GLU A 77 -1.55 -2.00 18.51
N PHE A 78 -2.70 -2.68 18.41
CA PHE A 78 -3.70 -2.65 19.47
C PHE A 78 -3.16 -3.16 20.81
N LEU A 79 -2.45 -4.30 20.82
CA LEU A 79 -1.92 -4.89 22.05
C LEU A 79 -0.86 -3.98 22.71
N LYS A 80 -0.01 -3.32 21.90
CA LYS A 80 0.98 -2.35 22.40
C LYS A 80 0.30 -1.18 23.12
N THR A 81 -0.76 -0.62 22.54
CA THR A 81 -1.45 0.55 23.08
C THR A 81 -2.38 0.21 24.25
N ASN A 82 -2.91 -1.01 24.29
CA ASN A 82 -3.96 -1.42 25.24
C ASN A 82 -3.48 -2.44 26.28
N LYS A 83 -2.18 -2.41 26.66
CA LYS A 83 -1.61 -3.26 27.72
C LYS A 83 -1.91 -4.76 27.54
N ASN A 84 -1.83 -5.25 26.29
CA ASN A 84 -2.16 -6.62 25.91
C ASN A 84 -3.61 -7.07 26.22
N SER A 85 -4.54 -6.12 26.39
CA SER A 85 -5.96 -6.40 26.51
C SER A 85 -6.50 -7.01 25.20
N CYS A 86 -7.40 -7.99 25.31
CA CYS A 86 -8.09 -8.56 24.17
C CYS A 86 -8.95 -7.50 23.43
N PRO A 87 -8.99 -7.51 22.07
CA PRO A 87 -9.76 -6.56 21.27
C PRO A 87 -11.26 -6.87 21.18
N VAL A 88 -11.71 -8.03 21.64
CA VAL A 88 -13.12 -8.43 21.65
C VAL A 88 -13.78 -7.89 22.92
N GLU A 89 -13.30 -8.31 24.08
CA GLU A 89 -13.65 -7.73 25.38
C GLU A 89 -12.43 -7.66 26.30
N PRO A 90 -12.38 -6.72 27.26
CA PRO A 90 -11.21 -6.53 28.11
C PRO A 90 -10.92 -7.75 29.00
N HIS A 91 -9.83 -8.44 28.70
CA HIS A 91 -9.23 -9.45 29.58
C HIS A 91 -7.74 -9.62 29.24
N GLU A 92 -6.98 -10.14 30.19
CA GLU A 92 -5.56 -10.46 29.99
C GLU A 92 -5.37 -11.77 29.21
N ASN A 93 -4.16 -12.01 28.70
CA ASN A 93 -3.76 -13.25 28.02
C ASN A 93 -4.62 -13.58 26.79
N CYS A 94 -4.78 -12.61 25.88
CA CYS A 94 -5.44 -12.83 24.60
C CYS A 94 -4.81 -14.02 23.85
N ILE A 95 -5.62 -15.03 23.53
CA ILE A 95 -5.21 -16.20 22.74
C ILE A 95 -5.65 -15.97 21.30
N TYR A 96 -4.73 -16.14 20.36
CA TYR A 96 -5.01 -15.92 18.95
C TYR A 96 -4.15 -16.82 18.07
N SER A 97 -4.64 -17.11 16.86
CA SER A 97 -3.95 -17.99 15.92
C SER A 97 -4.07 -17.51 14.48
N ARG A 98 -3.03 -17.78 13.67
CA ARG A 98 -3.05 -17.49 12.23
C ARG A 98 -3.94 -18.51 11.51
N SER A 99 -4.84 -18.01 10.68
CA SER A 99 -5.73 -18.87 9.90
C SER A 99 -5.27 -19.01 8.46
N GLY A 100 -4.65 -20.16 8.17
CA GLY A 100 -4.29 -20.50 6.78
C GLY A 100 -5.51 -20.69 5.87
N VAL A 101 -6.69 -20.98 6.44
CA VAL A 101 -7.94 -21.13 5.68
C VAL A 101 -8.48 -19.75 5.29
N ILE A 102 -8.59 -18.82 6.23
CA ILE A 102 -9.06 -17.46 5.95
C ILE A 102 -8.09 -16.75 4.99
N GLN A 103 -6.78 -16.87 5.20
CA GLN A 103 -5.78 -16.30 4.29
C GLN A 103 -5.94 -16.80 2.85
N ARG A 104 -6.30 -18.08 2.64
CA ARG A 104 -6.56 -18.63 1.31
C ARG A 104 -7.83 -18.08 0.68
N HIS A 105 -8.89 -17.88 1.46
CA HIS A 105 -10.14 -17.28 0.97
C HIS A 105 -9.92 -15.83 0.56
N ILE A 106 -9.34 -15.02 1.43
CA ILE A 106 -8.98 -13.62 1.13
C ILE A 106 -8.04 -13.57 -0.09
N GLY A 107 -7.01 -14.41 -0.11
CA GLY A 107 -6.07 -14.51 -1.23
C GLY A 107 -6.70 -14.88 -2.57
N ALA A 108 -7.89 -15.47 -2.59
CA ALA A 108 -8.61 -15.85 -3.79
C ALA A 108 -9.57 -14.75 -4.32
N LEU A 109 -9.87 -13.72 -3.53
CA LEU A 109 -10.70 -12.59 -3.93
C LEU A 109 -10.08 -11.89 -5.15
N LYS A 110 -10.92 -11.46 -6.09
CA LYS A 110 -10.48 -10.76 -7.30
C LYS A 110 -10.37 -9.27 -7.05
N VAL A 111 -9.32 -8.62 -7.52
CA VAL A 111 -9.10 -7.19 -7.32
C VAL A 111 -8.56 -6.54 -8.59
N ILE A 112 -8.85 -5.25 -8.74
CA ILE A 112 -8.13 -4.39 -9.67
C ILE A 112 -6.79 -3.98 -9.07
N CYS A 113 -5.90 -3.39 -9.88
CA CYS A 113 -4.66 -2.81 -9.36
C CYS A 113 -4.98 -1.73 -8.28
N PRO A 114 -4.39 -1.78 -7.07
CA PRO A 114 -4.64 -0.77 -6.04
C PRO A 114 -4.13 0.61 -6.45
N LEU A 115 -3.03 0.68 -7.19
CA LEU A 115 -2.51 1.95 -7.74
C LEU A 115 -3.49 2.56 -8.76
N GLN A 116 -4.16 1.72 -9.55
CA GLN A 116 -5.21 2.18 -10.46
C GLN A 116 -6.42 2.70 -9.68
N PHE A 117 -6.86 1.97 -8.65
CA PHE A 117 -7.97 2.39 -7.80
C PHE A 117 -7.72 3.75 -7.13
N GLN A 118 -6.49 3.99 -6.65
CA GLN A 118 -6.09 5.28 -6.11
C GLN A 118 -6.08 6.39 -7.18
N GLN A 119 -5.59 6.10 -8.38
CA GLN A 119 -5.58 7.06 -9.48
C GLN A 119 -7.01 7.43 -9.94
N ASP A 120 -7.93 6.48 -9.91
CA ASP A 120 -9.33 6.70 -10.29
C ASP A 120 -10.10 7.49 -9.23
N SER A 121 -9.81 7.28 -7.95
CA SER A 121 -10.45 8.02 -6.84
C SER A 121 -9.98 9.47 -6.73
N GLN A 122 -8.77 9.78 -7.21
CA GLN A 122 -8.19 11.12 -7.21
C GLN A 122 -8.62 11.99 -8.41
N THR A 123 -9.18 11.39 -9.47
CA THR A 123 -9.79 12.16 -10.56
C THR A 123 -11.28 12.38 -10.26
N PRO A 124 -11.73 13.59 -9.88
CA PRO A 124 -13.13 13.93 -10.02
C PRO A 124 -13.44 13.76 -11.51
N SER A 125 -14.54 13.11 -11.84
CA SER A 125 -15.10 13.05 -13.19
C SER A 125 -15.21 14.46 -13.77
N GLN A 126 -14.15 14.92 -14.42
CA GLN A 126 -14.11 16.15 -15.18
C GLN A 126 -14.25 15.76 -16.64
N GLU A 127 -15.50 15.78 -17.10
CA GLU A 127 -15.88 16.08 -18.48
C GLU A 127 -15.49 17.53 -18.88
N LYS A 128 -14.42 18.09 -18.31
CA LYS A 128 -13.92 19.41 -18.66
C LYS A 128 -12.54 19.26 -19.28
N GLN A 129 -12.59 19.18 -20.60
CA GLN A 129 -11.58 19.63 -21.54
C GLN A 129 -10.57 20.59 -20.89
N GLN A 130 -9.33 20.13 -20.77
CA GLN A 130 -8.18 20.97 -21.04
C GLN A 130 -7.42 20.28 -22.18
N GLU A 131 -7.79 20.67 -23.40
CA GLU A 131 -6.96 20.48 -24.59
C GLU A 131 -5.66 21.27 -24.34
N GLY A 132 -4.55 20.56 -24.11
CA GLY A 132 -3.27 21.24 -23.94
C GLY A 132 -2.21 20.51 -23.13
N GLU A 133 -2.18 19.17 -23.13
CA GLU A 133 -1.00 18.31 -22.98
C GLU A 133 -1.54 16.87 -22.90
N GLU A 134 -1.54 16.15 -24.03
CA GLU A 134 -1.82 14.70 -24.05
C GLU A 134 -0.67 13.95 -23.36
N ASN A 135 -0.56 14.07 -22.04
CA ASN A 135 0.07 13.01 -21.26
C ASN A 135 -0.94 11.86 -21.24
N GLU A 136 -0.80 10.90 -22.16
CA GLU A 136 -1.56 9.64 -22.15
C GLU A 136 -1.59 9.11 -20.71
N LYS A 137 -2.77 9.17 -20.07
CA LYS A 137 -2.95 8.69 -18.71
C LYS A 137 -2.61 7.21 -18.74
N ILE A 138 -1.55 6.82 -18.03
CA ILE A 138 -1.16 5.42 -17.96
C ILE A 138 -2.22 4.66 -17.18
N ILE A 139 -2.66 3.54 -17.75
CA ILE A 139 -3.70 2.70 -17.18
C ILE A 139 -3.11 1.33 -16.87
N CYS A 140 -3.40 0.82 -15.68
CA CYS A 140 -3.15 -0.57 -15.34
C CYS A 140 -4.44 -1.38 -15.47
N HIS A 141 -4.46 -2.33 -16.40
CA HIS A 141 -5.60 -3.21 -16.64
C HIS A 141 -5.60 -4.49 -15.78
N PHE A 142 -4.75 -4.56 -14.75
CA PHE A 142 -4.69 -5.75 -13.90
C PHE A 142 -6.03 -6.02 -13.22
N LYS A 143 -6.52 -7.25 -13.40
CA LYS A 143 -7.66 -7.84 -12.72
C LYS A 143 -7.28 -9.27 -12.36
N GLY A 144 -6.95 -9.52 -11.10
CA GLY A 144 -6.37 -10.80 -10.66
C GLY A 144 -6.71 -11.11 -9.21
N LYS A 145 -6.15 -12.18 -8.64
CA LYS A 145 -6.39 -12.53 -7.23
C LYS A 145 -5.47 -11.73 -6.31
N ILE A 146 -5.89 -11.46 -5.08
CA ILE A 146 -5.06 -10.76 -4.07
C ILE A 146 -3.69 -11.44 -3.91
N LYS A 147 -3.64 -12.77 -3.89
CA LYS A 147 -2.38 -13.51 -3.72
C LYS A 147 -1.36 -13.27 -4.84
N ASP A 148 -1.82 -12.87 -6.04
CA ASP A 148 -0.97 -12.62 -7.22
C ASP A 148 -0.56 -11.14 -7.31
N LEU A 149 -1.06 -10.29 -6.40
CA LEU A 149 -0.91 -8.84 -6.48
C LEU A 149 0.53 -8.38 -6.27
N ASN A 150 1.26 -9.00 -5.32
CA ASN A 150 2.64 -8.62 -5.05
C ASN A 150 3.54 -8.86 -6.26
N ASP A 151 3.33 -9.99 -6.95
CA ASP A 151 4.05 -10.30 -8.18
C ASP A 151 3.72 -9.28 -9.26
N HIS A 152 2.45 -8.93 -9.44
CA HIS A 152 2.04 -7.87 -10.36
C HIS A 152 2.72 -6.53 -10.06
N LEU A 153 2.58 -6.03 -8.81
CA LEU A 153 3.15 -4.74 -8.40
C LEU A 153 4.65 -4.73 -8.65
N ASN A 154 5.37 -5.80 -8.33
CA ASN A 154 6.84 -5.81 -8.42
C ASN A 154 7.38 -6.05 -9.83
N SER A 155 6.66 -6.75 -10.69
CA SER A 155 7.21 -7.19 -11.99
C SER A 155 6.64 -6.46 -13.19
N THR A 156 5.33 -6.19 -13.20
CA THR A 156 4.57 -5.83 -14.42
C THR A 156 3.72 -4.58 -14.29
N CYS A 157 3.49 -4.04 -13.09
CA CYS A 157 2.61 -2.90 -12.92
C CYS A 157 3.18 -1.63 -13.57
N PRO A 158 2.48 -1.03 -14.57
CA PRO A 158 2.96 0.19 -15.24
C PRO A 158 2.85 1.44 -14.34
N LEU A 159 1.99 1.39 -13.32
CA LEU A 159 1.78 2.49 -12.38
C LEU A 159 2.78 2.49 -11.22
N LYS A 160 3.59 1.44 -11.06
CA LYS A 160 4.56 1.40 -9.96
C LYS A 160 5.66 2.43 -10.22
N MET A 161 5.82 3.33 -9.25
CA MET A 161 6.96 4.23 -9.18
C MET A 161 8.18 3.46 -8.67
N LEU A 162 9.31 3.66 -9.34
CA LEU A 162 10.61 3.14 -8.97
C LEU A 162 11.50 4.30 -8.56
N ASP A 163 12.20 4.11 -7.45
CA ASP A 163 13.29 4.97 -7.06
C ASP A 163 14.42 4.92 -8.10
N CYS A 164 15.08 6.05 -8.32
CA CYS A 164 16.34 6.08 -9.05
C CYS A 164 17.36 5.15 -8.40
N TRP A 165 18.16 4.46 -9.22
CA TRP A 165 19.23 3.56 -8.73
C TRP A 165 20.27 4.28 -7.87
N TYR A 166 20.40 5.60 -8.02
CA TYR A 166 21.32 6.44 -7.25
C TYR A 166 20.71 7.04 -5.98
N LYS A 167 19.50 6.59 -5.56
CA LYS A 167 18.89 7.03 -4.30
C LYS A 167 19.77 6.85 -3.06
N PRO A 168 20.54 5.76 -2.89
CA PRO A 168 21.48 5.61 -1.77
C PRO A 168 22.55 6.71 -1.69
N PHE A 169 22.84 7.39 -2.81
CA PHE A 169 23.82 8.47 -2.90
C PHE A 169 23.19 9.87 -2.83
N GLY A 170 21.85 9.96 -2.71
CA GLY A 170 21.12 11.21 -2.54
C GLY A 170 20.24 11.64 -3.72
N CYS A 171 20.06 10.82 -4.75
CA CYS A 171 19.08 11.12 -5.80
C CYS A 171 17.65 10.84 -5.29
N GLU A 172 16.84 11.88 -5.09
CA GLU A 172 15.45 11.75 -4.62
C GLU A 172 14.44 11.44 -5.74
N TYR A 173 14.90 11.29 -6.99
CA TYR A 173 14.01 11.11 -8.13
C TYR A 173 13.34 9.72 -8.11
N SER A 174 12.04 9.71 -8.35
CA SER A 174 11.23 8.50 -8.53
C SER A 174 10.42 8.63 -9.80
N CYS A 175 10.36 7.59 -10.61
CA CYS A 175 9.61 7.59 -11.87
C CYS A 175 9.04 6.23 -12.20
N GLN A 176 8.11 6.20 -13.15
CA GLN A 176 7.59 4.93 -13.69
C GLN A 176 8.72 4.18 -14.41
N LYS A 177 8.63 2.84 -14.41
CA LYS A 177 9.68 1.96 -14.93
C LYS A 177 10.18 2.31 -16.34
N TYR A 178 9.29 2.73 -17.25
CA TYR A 178 9.66 3.06 -18.63
C TYR A 178 10.44 4.39 -18.75
N LYS A 179 10.27 5.33 -17.80
CA LYS A 179 11.02 6.60 -17.76
C LYS A 179 12.36 6.49 -17.05
N LEU A 180 12.62 5.38 -16.37
CA LEU A 180 13.81 5.22 -15.54
C LEU A 180 15.09 5.29 -16.37
N ASN A 181 15.14 4.62 -17.53
CA ASN A 181 16.31 4.68 -18.40
C ASN A 181 16.56 6.10 -18.92
N ASP A 182 15.52 6.82 -19.33
CA ASP A 182 15.66 8.19 -19.82
C ASP A 182 16.22 9.12 -18.74
N HIS A 183 15.73 8.99 -17.50
CA HIS A 183 16.28 9.69 -16.34
C HIS A 183 17.76 9.34 -16.10
N LEU A 184 18.10 8.05 -16.07
CA LEU A 184 19.48 7.59 -15.84
C LEU A 184 20.45 8.09 -16.93
N CYS A 185 20.01 8.14 -18.19
CA CYS A 185 20.80 8.67 -19.29
C CYS A 185 20.95 10.19 -19.23
N SER A 186 19.88 10.91 -18.90
CA SER A 186 19.87 12.38 -18.87
C SER A 186 20.67 12.94 -17.68
N GLU A 187 20.62 12.26 -16.53
CA GLU A 187 21.20 12.73 -15.26
C GLU A 187 22.55 12.06 -14.91
N VAL A 188 23.20 11.39 -15.88
CA VAL A 188 24.43 10.60 -15.63
C VAL A 188 25.55 11.41 -14.95
N LYS A 189 25.68 12.71 -15.26
CA LYS A 189 26.68 13.58 -14.64
C LYS A 189 26.37 13.85 -13.17
N VAL A 190 25.10 14.16 -12.87
CA VAL A 190 24.63 14.39 -11.49
C VAL A 190 24.82 13.12 -10.68
N HIS A 191 24.45 11.96 -11.23
CA HIS A 191 24.64 10.67 -10.58
C HIS A 191 26.12 10.38 -10.28
N PHE A 192 27.02 10.70 -11.21
CA PHE A 192 28.46 10.55 -10.99
C PHE A 192 28.98 11.45 -9.86
N GLU A 193 28.56 12.72 -9.82
CA GLU A 193 28.94 13.67 -8.77
C GLU A 193 28.44 13.23 -7.38
N LEU A 194 27.22 12.70 -7.29
CA LEU A 194 26.68 12.15 -6.04
C LEU A 194 27.54 11.00 -5.52
N VAL A 195 27.95 10.08 -6.40
CA VAL A 195 28.84 8.95 -6.03
C VAL A 195 30.21 9.46 -5.59
N GLN A 196 30.80 10.43 -6.29
CA GLN A 196 32.09 11.00 -5.90
C GLN A 196 32.02 11.67 -4.53
N LYS A 197 30.99 12.48 -4.29
CA LYS A 197 30.77 13.14 -3.00
C LYS A 197 30.62 12.11 -1.90
N PHE A 198 29.85 11.03 -2.13
CA PHE A 198 29.72 9.95 -1.17
C PHE A 198 31.08 9.30 -0.84
N ILE A 199 31.91 9.00 -1.86
CA ILE A 199 33.25 8.42 -1.64
C ILE A 199 34.13 9.35 -0.79
N GLN A 200 34.08 10.66 -1.03
CA GLN A 200 34.84 11.65 -0.25
C GLN A 200 34.43 11.68 1.23
N THR A 201 33.16 11.38 1.55
CA THR A 201 32.72 11.31 2.97
C THR A 201 33.20 10.06 3.70
N LEU A 202 33.75 9.07 2.98
CA LEU A 202 34.28 7.83 3.56
C LEU A 202 35.79 7.91 3.85
N GLN A 203 36.45 9.00 3.48
CA GLN A 203 37.88 9.26 3.69
C GLN A 203 38.08 10.13 4.94
#